data_AF-A0A3R7SVL3-F1
#
_entry.id   AF-A0A3R7SVL3-F1
#
_cell.length_a   1.000
_cell.length_b   1.000
_cell.length_c   1.000
_cell.angle_alpha   90.00
_cell.angle_beta   90.00
_cell.angle_gamma   90.00
#
_symmetry.space_group_name_H-M   'P 1'
#
loop_
_entity.id
_entity.type
_entity.pdbx_description
1 polymer ?
#
loop_
_entity_poly.entity_id
_entity_poly.type
_entity_poly.pdbx_seq_one_letter_code
_entity_poly.pdbx_strand_id
1 'polypeptide(L)' 'ECLQKGEPLDQNVYEGAFWSAVTPLSAKSIDSGGNPQNFPDFTRGKWKETEPLGIVL' A
#
# COMPACT_ATOMS: atom_id res chain seq x y z
N GLU A 1 -4.88 -9.10 -18.23
CA GLU A 1 -4.48 -10.47 -18.60
C GLU A 1 -4.24 -11.36 -17.39
N CYS A 2 -3.75 -10.81 -16.27
CA CYS A 2 -3.42 -11.54 -15.05
C CYS A 2 -4.48 -12.54 -14.59
N LEU A 3 -5.77 -12.15 -14.57
CA LEU A 3 -6.87 -13.04 -14.18
C LEU A 3 -7.04 -14.24 -15.11
N GLN A 4 -6.81 -14.06 -16.41
CA GLN A 4 -6.93 -15.14 -17.40
C GLN A 4 -5.69 -16.05 -17.38
N LYS A 5 -4.51 -15.48 -17.11
CA LYS A 5 -3.22 -16.19 -17.13
C LYS A 5 -2.79 -16.74 -15.75
N GLY A 6 -3.48 -16.37 -14.68
CA GLY A 6 -3.10 -16.74 -13.31
C GLY A 6 -1.86 -16.00 -12.79
N GLU A 7 -1.56 -14.81 -13.33
CA GLU A 7 -0.42 -13.99 -12.93
C GLU A 7 -0.79 -13.10 -11.73
N PRO A 8 0.19 -12.65 -10.92
CA PRO A 8 -0.05 -11.61 -9.94
C PRO A 8 -0.57 -10.33 -10.62
N LEU A 9 -1.38 -9.57 -9.90
CA LEU A 9 -1.79 -8.24 -10.33
C LEU A 9 -0.61 -7.28 -10.21
N ASP A 10 -0.56 -6.28 -11.09
CA ASP A 10 0.44 -5.21 -11.06
C ASP A 10 0.41 -4.42 -9.74
N GLN A 11 -0.75 -4.39 -9.09
CA GLN A 11 -0.97 -3.77 -7.80
C GLN A 11 -1.53 -4.81 -6.83
N ASN A 12 -0.79 -5.10 -5.76
CA ASN A 12 -1.22 -6.00 -4.72
C ASN A 12 -2.12 -5.30 -3.67
N VAL A 13 -2.75 -6.09 -2.82
CA VAL A 13 -3.70 -5.58 -1.82
C VAL A 13 -3.07 -4.62 -0.81
N TYR A 14 -1.79 -4.80 -0.49
CA TYR A 14 -1.10 -4.01 0.52
C TYR A 14 -0.79 -2.60 0.01
N GLU A 15 -0.51 -2.46 -1.29
CA GLU A 15 -0.34 -1.14 -1.93
C GLU A 15 -1.64 -0.35 -1.88
N GLY A 16 -2.76 -0.97 -2.28
CA GLY A 16 -4.09 -0.36 -2.18
C GLY A 16 -4.46 0.04 -0.76
N ALA A 17 -4.16 -0.83 0.23
CA ALA A 17 -4.37 -0.52 1.64
C ALA A 17 -3.48 0.64 2.12
N PHE A 18 -2.21 0.67 1.72
CA PHE A 18 -1.25 1.71 2.08
C PHE A 18 -1.65 3.07 1.53
N TRP A 19 -2.09 3.15 0.27
CA TRP A 19 -2.62 4.39 -0.32
C TRP A 19 -3.93 4.81 0.34
N SER A 20 -4.83 3.88 0.58
CA SER A 20 -6.13 4.17 1.21
C SER A 20 -5.98 4.65 2.66
N ALA A 21 -4.94 4.21 3.36
CA ALA A 21 -4.65 4.62 4.74
C ALA A 21 -4.38 6.12 4.88
N VAL A 22 -4.03 6.84 3.80
CA VAL A 22 -3.90 8.30 3.80
C VAL A 22 -5.18 8.97 4.30
N THR A 23 -6.37 8.45 3.96
CA THR A 23 -7.65 9.04 4.35
C THR A 23 -7.84 9.10 5.88
N PRO A 24 -7.83 7.97 6.63
CA PRO A 24 -7.96 8.02 8.08
C PRO A 24 -6.75 8.66 8.79
N LEU A 25 -5.54 8.50 8.25
CA LEU A 25 -4.33 9.08 8.87
C LEU A 25 -4.27 10.59 8.72
N SER A 26 -4.73 11.14 7.60
CA SER A 26 -4.82 12.60 7.41
C SER A 26 -5.91 13.21 8.31
N ALA A 27 -7.07 12.56 8.44
CA ALA A 27 -8.09 12.97 9.41
C ALA A 27 -7.53 13.01 10.84
N LYS A 28 -6.83 11.95 11.27
CA LYS A 28 -6.17 11.90 12.58
C LYS A 28 -5.08 12.98 12.73
N SER A 29 -4.32 13.26 11.67
CA SER A 29 -3.33 14.34 11.68
C SER A 29 -3.98 15.70 11.95
N ILE A 30 -5.09 16.01 11.25
CA ILE A 30 -5.87 17.22 11.45
C ILE A 30 -6.36 17.32 12.91
N ASP A 31 -6.96 16.26 13.44
CA ASP A 31 -7.46 16.21 14.82
C ASP A 31 -6.35 16.41 15.86
N SER A 32 -5.11 16.04 15.51
CA SER A 32 -3.92 16.20 16.36
C SER A 32 -3.13 17.48 16.09
N GLY A 33 -3.71 18.48 15.40
CA GLY A 33 -3.07 19.77 15.15
C GLY A 33 -1.99 19.72 14.05
N GLY A 34 -2.13 18.81 13.09
CA GLY A 34 -1.19 18.63 11.98
C GLY A 34 0.03 17.77 12.34
N ASN A 35 -0.01 17.04 13.46
CA ASN A 35 1.11 16.19 13.85
C ASN A 35 1.29 15.00 12.86
N PRO A 36 2.55 14.59 12.57
CA PRO A 36 2.83 13.43 11.73
C PRO A 36 2.20 12.15 12.27
N GLN A 37 1.72 11.29 11.38
CA GLN A 37 1.12 9.99 11.72
C GLN A 37 1.95 8.84 11.13
N ASN A 38 2.14 7.79 11.92
CA ASN A 38 2.82 6.59 11.44
C ASN A 38 1.88 5.77 10.55
N PHE A 39 2.38 5.37 9.39
CA PHE A 39 1.66 4.42 8.54
C PHE A 39 1.77 3.00 9.12
N PRO A 40 0.67 2.23 9.11
CA PRO A 40 0.73 0.81 9.44
C PRO A 40 1.56 0.05 8.41
N ASP A 41 2.41 -0.86 8.87
CA ASP A 41 3.03 -1.86 8.00
C ASP A 41 2.05 -3.02 7.76
N PHE A 42 1.25 -2.89 6.70
CA PHE A 42 0.27 -3.91 6.30
C PHE A 42 0.93 -5.23 5.86
N THR A 43 2.22 -5.21 5.51
CA THR A 43 2.97 -6.39 5.06
C THR A 43 3.66 -7.12 6.20
N ARG A 44 3.71 -6.52 7.40
CA ARG A 44 4.43 -7.05 8.58
C ARG A 44 5.91 -7.33 8.27
N GLY A 45 6.58 -6.39 7.61
CA GLY A 45 7.99 -6.44 7.24
C GLY A 45 8.28 -7.11 5.89
N LYS A 46 7.29 -7.78 5.28
CA LYS A 46 7.48 -8.51 4.01
C LYS A 46 7.70 -7.62 2.79
N TRP A 47 7.40 -6.32 2.87
CA TRP A 47 7.71 -5.35 1.82
C TRP A 47 9.20 -5.36 1.43
N LYS A 48 10.10 -5.74 2.34
CA LYS A 48 11.54 -5.84 2.10
C LYS A 48 11.95 -6.94 1.12
N GLU A 49 11.11 -7.95 0.98
CA GLU A 49 11.32 -9.14 0.13
C GLU A 49 10.31 -9.17 -1.03
N THR A 50 9.44 -8.15 -1.14
CA THR A 50 8.45 -8.09 -2.21
C THR A 50 9.13 -7.57 -3.47
N GLU A 51 9.09 -8.37 -4.53
CA GLU A 51 9.65 -7.99 -5.83
C GLU A 51 8.97 -6.71 -6.36
N PRO A 52 9.74 -5.71 -6.83
CA PRO A 52 9.17 -4.54 -7.48
C PRO A 52 8.43 -4.91 -8.77
N LEU A 53 7.42 -4.11 -9.14
CA LEU A 53 6.76 -4.24 -10.43
C LEU A 53 7.77 -3.97 -11.56
N GLY A 54 7.99 -4.96 -12.43
CA GLY A 54 8.76 -4.81 -13.66
C GLY A 54 8.01 -4.02 -14.73
N ILE A 55 8.69 -3.70 -15.84
CA ILE A 55 8.02 -3.12 -17.01
C ILE A 55 7.23 -4.23 -17.70
N VAL A 56 5.90 -4.10 -17.70
CA VAL A 56 5.00 -4.97 -18.47
C VAL A 56 4.88 -4.38 -19.89
N LEU A 57 5.21 -5.18 -20.90
CA LEU A 57 5.19 -4.80 -22.33
C LEU A 57 3.94 -5.28 -23.04
#